data_AF-A0A5K1GB97-F1
#
_entry.id   AF-A0A5K1GB97-F1
#
_cell.length_a   1.000
_cell.length_b   1.000
_cell.length_c   1.000
_cell.angle_alpha   90.00
_cell.angle_beta   90.00
_cell.angle_gamma   90.00
#
_symmetry.space_group_name_H-M   'P 1'
#
loop_
_entity.id
_entity.type
_entity.pdbx_description
1 polymer ?
#
loop_
_entity_poly.entity_id
_entity_poly.type
_entity_poly.pdbx_seq_one_letter_code
_entity_poly.pdbx_strand_id
1 'polypeptide(L)' 'GVPMENILYLGGPNIASEIYNKEYANARICGSEKWRKPLAKFLRQPHFIVWDNSDLVTHEVMGGLKNVYAIGA' A
#
# COMPACT_ATOMS: atom_id res chain seq x y z
N GLY A 1 -1.56 20.53 -11.04
CA GLY A 1 -1.12 19.48 -10.12
C GLY A 1 -2.23 18.48 -9.92
N VAL A 2 -1.91 17.21 -9.69
CA VAL A 2 -2.94 16.18 -9.37
C VAL A 2 -3.46 16.45 -7.96
N PRO A 3 -4.79 16.46 -7.72
CA PRO A 3 -5.34 16.61 -6.39
C PRO A 3 -4.85 15.49 -5.46
N MET A 4 -4.34 15.82 -4.27
CA MET A 4 -3.84 14.85 -3.28
C MET A 4 -4.88 13.79 -2.90
N GLU A 5 -6.18 14.14 -3.02
CA GLU A 5 -7.28 13.20 -2.80
C GLU A 5 -7.34 12.03 -3.79
N ASN A 6 -6.71 12.19 -4.96
CA ASN A 6 -6.65 11.17 -6.02
C ASN A 6 -5.32 10.38 -6.00
N ILE A 7 -4.42 10.70 -5.06
CA ILE A 7 -3.17 10.00 -4.86
C ILE A 7 -3.37 8.99 -3.73
N LEU A 8 -3.11 7.72 -4.03
CA LEU A 8 -3.17 6.64 -3.07
C LEU A 8 -1.86 5.88 -3.08
N TYR A 9 -1.39 5.53 -1.89
CA TYR A 9 -0.22 4.70 -1.69
C TYR A 9 -0.66 3.27 -1.39
N LEU A 10 -0.05 2.29 -2.06
CA LEU A 10 -0.20 0.87 -1.75
C LEU A 10 1.18 0.32 -1.39
N GLY A 11 1.34 -0.17 -0.17
CA GLY A 11 2.62 -0.72 0.29
C GLY A 11 2.45 -1.79 1.37
N GLY A 12 3.47 -2.63 1.54
CA GLY A 12 3.47 -3.77 2.46
C GLY A 12 4.49 -4.81 2.01
N PRO A 13 4.58 -5.98 2.66
CA PRO A 13 5.27 -7.14 2.11
C PRO A 13 4.48 -7.69 0.90
N ASN A 14 4.81 -7.20 -0.30
CA ASN A 14 4.08 -7.45 -1.53
C ASN A 14 5.02 -7.88 -2.68
N ILE A 15 5.85 -8.90 -2.44
CA ILE A 15 6.73 -9.44 -3.48
C ILE A 15 5.85 -9.98 -4.63
N ALA A 16 6.08 -9.46 -5.84
CA ALA A 16 5.19 -9.71 -6.97
C ALA A 16 5.08 -11.21 -7.32
N SER A 17 6.18 -11.97 -7.18
CA SER A 17 6.19 -13.41 -7.41
C SER A 17 5.35 -14.19 -6.39
N GLU A 18 5.35 -13.78 -5.13
CA GLU A 18 4.57 -14.41 -4.05
C GLU A 18 3.06 -14.19 -4.26
N ILE A 19 2.67 -12.95 -4.60
CA ILE A 19 1.27 -12.63 -4.92
C ILE A 19 0.81 -13.40 -6.16
N TYR A 20 1.66 -13.49 -7.19
CA TYR A 20 1.35 -14.26 -8.40
C TYR A 20 1.16 -15.75 -8.09
N ASN A 21 1.99 -16.30 -7.20
CA ASN A 21 1.91 -17.69 -6.73
C ASN A 21 0.81 -17.94 -5.70
N LYS A 22 -0.03 -16.94 -5.39
CA LYS A 22 -1.11 -16.98 -4.39
C LYS A 22 -0.63 -17.29 -2.96
N GLU A 23 0.61 -16.94 -2.67
CA GLU A 23 1.11 -16.97 -1.30
C GLU A 23 0.46 -15.86 -0.47
N TYR A 24 0.44 -16.07 0.85
CA TYR A 24 -0.25 -15.15 1.74
C TYR A 24 0.51 -13.83 1.85
N ALA A 25 -0.07 -12.76 1.31
CA ALA A 25 0.53 -11.44 1.32
C ALA A 25 -0.41 -10.40 1.95
N ASN A 26 0.21 -9.42 2.62
CA ASN A 26 -0.51 -8.32 3.25
C ASN A 26 -0.11 -7.02 2.56
N ALA A 27 -1.11 -6.23 2.19
CA ALA A 27 -0.88 -4.88 1.69
C ALA A 27 -1.68 -3.85 2.50
N ARG A 28 -1.18 -2.62 2.48
CA ARG A 28 -1.80 -1.48 3.11
C ARG A 28 -2.03 -0.40 2.07
N ILE A 29 -3.26 0.08 2.00
CA ILE A 29 -3.65 1.20 1.14
C ILE A 29 -3.89 2.45 1.99
N CYS A 30 -3.22 3.54 1.62
CA CYS A 30 -3.27 4.83 2.31
C CYS A 30 -3.71 5.90 1.31
N GLY A 31 -4.54 6.85 1.76
CA GLY A 31 -5.08 7.92 0.91
C GLY A 31 -6.46 8.38 1.32
N SER A 32 -7.08 9.22 0.49
CA SER A 32 -8.39 9.81 0.78
C SER A 32 -9.47 8.76 1.01
N GLU A 33 -10.31 9.00 2.02
CA GLU A 33 -11.40 8.10 2.40
C GLU A 33 -12.33 7.75 1.23
N LYS A 34 -12.54 8.71 0.31
CA LYS A 34 -13.35 8.57 -0.90
C LYS A 34 -12.95 7.35 -1.74
N TRP A 35 -11.65 7.11 -1.90
CA TRP A 35 -11.11 6.08 -2.80
C TRP A 35 -10.51 4.89 -2.06
N ARG A 36 -9.97 5.11 -0.86
CA ARG A 36 -9.27 4.10 -0.07
C ARG A 36 -10.13 2.86 0.20
N LYS A 37 -11.35 3.04 0.72
CA LYS A 37 -12.27 1.94 1.07
C LYS A 37 -12.71 1.09 -0.14
N PRO A 38 -13.22 1.69 -1.25
CA PRO A 38 -13.63 0.89 -2.40
C PRO A 38 -12.44 0.18 -3.07
N LEU A 39 -11.27 0.81 -3.14
CA LEU A 39 -10.07 0.18 -3.71
C LEU A 39 -9.49 -0.91 -2.81
N ALA A 40 -9.49 -0.73 -1.48
CA ALA A 40 -9.12 -1.79 -0.55
C ALA A 40 -9.98 -3.04 -0.75
N LYS A 41 -11.30 -2.86 -0.90
CA LYS A 41 -12.24 -3.95 -1.13
C LYS A 41 -12.04 -4.60 -2.49
N PHE A 42 -11.78 -3.82 -3.54
CA PHE A 42 -11.53 -4.33 -4.89
C PHE A 42 -10.24 -5.16 -4.97
N LEU A 43 -9.17 -4.71 -4.31
CA LEU A 43 -7.88 -5.40 -4.32
C LEU A 43 -7.84 -6.63 -3.40
N ARG A 44 -8.78 -6.75 -2.45
CA ARG A 44 -8.76 -7.83 -1.46
C ARG A 44 -9.08 -9.19 -2.11
N GLN A 45 -8.19 -10.15 -1.90
CA GLN A 45 -8.36 -11.55 -2.31
C GLN A 45 -8.17 -12.46 -1.09
N PRO A 46 -8.59 -13.75 -1.15
CA PRO A 46 -8.46 -14.66 0.00
C PRO A 46 -7.03 -14.80 0.54
N HIS A 47 -6.04 -14.71 -0.34
CA HIS A 47 -4.60 -14.79 -0.03
C HIS A 47 -3.92 -13.41 0.00
N PHE A 48 -4.65 -12.34 -0.32
CA PHE A 48 -4.12 -10.98 -0.36
C PHE A 48 -5.01 -10.04 0.46
N ILE A 49 -4.63 -9.88 1.73
CA ILE A 49 -5.40 -9.05 2.66
C ILE A 49 -4.94 -7.60 2.54
N VAL A 50 -5.88 -6.74 2.17
CA VAL A 50 -5.65 -5.30 2.06
C VAL A 50 -6.27 -4.59 3.26
N TRP A 51 -5.43 -3.87 3.98
CA TRP A 51 -5.77 -3.05 5.14
C TRP A 51 -5.80 -1.56 4.74
N ASP A 52 -6.81 -0.82 5.18
CA ASP A 52 -6.91 0.61 4.91
C ASP A 52 -6.35 1.46 6.05
N ASN A 53 -5.65 2.54 5.73
CA ASN A 53 -5.23 3.55 6.71
C ASN A 53 -5.43 4.98 6.16
N SER A 54 -5.94 5.91 6.99
CA SER A 54 -6.19 7.30 6.58
C SER A 54 -4.93 8.17 6.60
N ASP A 55 -3.85 7.68 7.20
CA ASP A 55 -2.60 8.41 7.30
C ASP A 55 -1.77 8.26 6.00
N LEU A 56 -2.00 9.18 5.06
CA LEU A 56 -1.29 9.22 3.78
C LEU A 56 0.17 9.71 3.96
N VAL A 57 0.39 10.69 4.83
CA VAL A 57 1.67 11.40 4.97
C VAL A 57 2.72 10.53 5.66
N THR A 58 2.36 9.83 6.74
CA THR A 58 3.31 8.98 7.47
C THR A 58 3.73 7.75 6.66
N HIS A 59 2.82 7.18 5.86
CA HIS A 59 3.11 5.97 5.06
C HIS A 59 3.93 6.25 3.81
N GLU A 60 3.75 7.40 3.16
CA GLU A 60 4.57 7.81 2.03
C GLU A 60 6.00 8.16 2.47
N VAL A 61 6.15 8.88 3.58
CA VAL A 61 7.46 9.22 4.17
C VAL A 61 8.22 7.95 4.62
N MET A 62 7.55 7.01 5.29
CA MET A 62 8.16 5.72 5.65
C MET A 62 8.47 4.83 4.44
N GLY A 63 7.64 4.86 3.39
CA GLY A 63 7.88 4.16 2.13
C GLY A 63 9.10 4.69 1.36
N GLY A 64 9.39 5.99 1.45
CA GLY A 64 10.62 6.59 0.91
C GLY A 64 11.85 6.30 1.76
N LEU A 65 11.73 6.40 3.09
CA LEU A 65 12.85 6.19 4.03
C LEU A 65 13.40 4.77 4.02
N LYS A 66 12.57 3.73 3.81
CA LYS A 66 13.07 2.34 3.74
C LYS A 66 14.08 2.12 2.62
N ASN A 67 13.96 2.83 1.51
CA ASN A 67 14.86 2.68 0.36
C ASN A 67 16.21 3.37 0.61
N VAL A 68 16.23 4.45 1.39
CA VAL A 68 17.46 5.12 1.82
C VAL A 68 18.18 4.28 2.88
N TYR A 69 17.45 3.71 3.84
CA TYR A 69 18.02 2.79 4.84
C TYR A 69 18.58 1.50 4.22
N ALA A 70 18.02 1.01 3.12
CA ALA A 70 18.51 -0.17 2.42
C ALA A 70 19.85 0.05 1.66
N ILE A 71 20.22 1.30 1.36
CA ILE A 71 21.49 1.65 0.69
C ILE A 71 22.60 1.93 1.71
N GLY A 72 22.25 2.27 2.95
CA GLY A 72 23.19 2.62 4.02
C GLY A 72 23.62 1.47 4.94
N ALA A 73 23.16 0.24 4.69
CA ALA A 73 23.52 -0.97 5.45
C ALA A 73 24.42 -1.89 4.62
#